data_AF-Q941N5-F1
#
_entry.id   AF-Q941N5-F1
#
_cell.length_a   1.000
_cell.length_b   1.000
_cell.length_c   1.000
_cell.angle_alpha   90.00
_cell.angle_beta   90.00
_cell.angle_gamma   90.00
#
_symmetry.space_group_name_H-M   'P 1'
#
loop_
_entity.id
_entity.type
_entity.pdbx_description
1 polymer ?
#
loop_
_entity_poly.entity_id
_entity_poly.type
_entity_poly.pdbx_seq_one_letter_code
_entity_poly.pdbx_strand_id
1 'polypeptide(L)' 'VDGEDIVVWHTFGLTHFPRVEDWPMMPVDYAGFKLVPEGFFDRNPTLDVPEDPNGKDSSDLHGCCHAAKEPVAEP' A
#
# COMPACT_ATOMS: atom_id res chain seq x y z
N VAL A 1 -1.53 -28.83 12.72
CA VAL A 1 -1.20 -27.53 12.09
C VAL A 1 0.14 -27.61 11.37
N ASP A 2 1.20 -28.14 11.98
CA ASP A 2 2.50 -28.22 11.31
C ASP A 2 2.46 -29.13 10.08
N GLY A 3 2.80 -28.56 8.92
CA GLY A 3 2.84 -29.25 7.63
C GLY A 3 1.47 -29.61 7.04
N GLU A 4 0.38 -29.15 7.64
CA GLU A 4 -0.99 -29.42 7.19
C GLU A 4 -1.61 -28.20 6.50
N ASP A 5 -2.60 -28.44 5.63
CA ASP A 5 -3.44 -27.38 5.10
C ASP A 5 -4.39 -26.88 6.20
N ILE A 6 -4.48 -25.57 6.37
CA ILE A 6 -5.21 -24.95 7.48
C ILE A 6 -6.14 -23.83 7.00
N VAL A 7 -7.18 -23.61 7.82
CA VAL A 7 -8.12 -22.51 7.65
C VAL A 7 -8.04 -21.58 8.86
N VAL A 8 -7.88 -20.28 8.62
CA VAL A 8 -7.87 -19.25 9.66
C VAL A 8 -9.20 -18.49 9.66
N TRP A 9 -9.79 -18.36 10.84
CA TRP A 9 -11.00 -17.57 11.08
C TRP A 9 -10.64 -16.37 11.97
N HIS A 10 -10.61 -15.17 11.39
CA HIS A 10 -10.36 -13.93 12.13
C HIS A 10 -11.68 -13.22 12.47
N THR A 11 -11.90 -12.91 13.75
CA THR A 11 -13.07 -12.15 14.21
C THR A 11 -12.63 -10.76 14.67
N PHE A 12 -13.21 -9.73 14.08
CA PHE A 12 -13.04 -8.34 14.52
C PHE A 12 -14.38 -7.60 14.38
N GLY A 13 -14.51 -6.50 15.12
CA GLY A 13 -15.71 -5.67 15.14
C GLY A 13 -15.51 -4.47 16.05
N LEU A 14 -16.45 -3.53 16.00
CA LEU A 14 -16.44 -2.34 16.83
C LEU A 14 -17.44 -2.49 17.98
N THR A 15 -17.09 -1.98 19.15
CA THR A 15 -18.08 -1.70 20.21
C THR A 15 -18.54 -0.26 20.02
N HIS A 16 -19.73 -0.06 19.43
CA HIS A 16 -20.24 1.27 19.15
C HIS A 16 -21.04 1.81 20.35
N PHE A 17 -20.46 2.78 21.05
CA PHE A 17 -21.18 3.61 22.03
C PHE A 17 -21.77 4.83 21.29
N PRO A 18 -23.11 4.97 21.23
CA PRO A 18 -23.74 6.06 20.47
C PRO A 18 -23.36 7.44 21.02
N ARG A 19 -23.12 8.37 20.10
CA ARG A 19 -22.78 9.77 20.38
C ARG A 19 -23.84 10.72 19.80
N VAL A 20 -23.85 11.98 20.20
CA VAL A 20 -24.85 12.96 19.71
C VAL A 20 -24.62 13.33 18.24
N GLU A 21 -23.38 13.23 17.76
CA GLU A 21 -22.98 13.44 16.38
C GLU A 21 -23.47 12.33 15.44
N ASP A 22 -23.87 11.18 15.99
CA ASP A 22 -24.43 10.05 15.23
C ASP A 22 -25.87 10.32 14.77
N TRP A 23 -26.49 11.41 15.24
CA TRP A 23 -27.86 11.81 14.95
C TRP A 23 -27.94 13.03 14.04
N PRO A 24 -28.86 13.09 13.05
CA PRO A 24 -29.84 12.07 12.63
C PRO A 24 -29.28 11.01 11.66
N MET A 25 -28.04 11.18 11.23
CA MET A 25 -27.35 10.29 10.32
C MET A 25 -25.94 10.08 10.83
N MET A 26 -25.59 8.81 11.07
CA MET A 26 -24.24 8.45 11.46
C MET A 26 -23.25 8.73 10.34
N PRO A 27 -22.10 9.36 10.66
CA PRO A 27 -20.90 9.29 9.83
C PRO A 27 -20.40 7.84 9.70
N VAL A 28 -19.58 7.59 8.67
CA VAL A 28 -19.00 6.25 8.44
C VAL A 28 -17.94 5.96 9.50
N ASP A 29 -18.01 4.78 10.11
CA ASP A 29 -16.95 4.20 10.93
C ASP A 29 -16.28 3.04 10.17
N TYR A 30 -14.95 2.99 10.19
CA TYR A 30 -14.16 2.03 9.42
C TYR A 30 -13.46 1.04 10.36
N ALA A 31 -13.67 -0.25 10.09
CA ALA A 31 -12.89 -1.32 10.69
C ALA A 31 -12.35 -2.22 9.59
N GLY A 32 -11.10 -2.65 9.71
CA GLY A 32 -10.47 -3.54 8.75
C GLY A 32 -9.15 -4.08 9.28
N PHE A 33 -8.62 -5.08 8.59
CA PHE A 33 -7.33 -5.68 8.86
C PHE A 33 -6.55 -5.84 7.55
N LYS A 34 -5.24 -6.05 7.66
CA LYS A 34 -4.36 -6.32 6.52
C LYS A 34 -3.56 -7.58 6.83
N LEU A 35 -3.41 -8.42 5.82
CA LEU A 35 -2.38 -9.47 5.82
C LEU A 35 -1.17 -8.88 5.11
N VAL A 36 -0.10 -8.67 5.88
CA VAL A 36 1.15 -8.11 5.37
C VAL A 36 2.17 -9.25 5.28
N PRO A 37 2.84 -9.40 4.14
CA PRO A 37 3.92 -10.37 4.00
C PRO A 37 5.09 -9.97 4.90
N GLU A 38 5.48 -10.87 5.81
CA GLU A 38 6.66 -10.69 6.66
C GLU A 38 7.69 -11.78 6.32
N GLY A 39 8.87 -11.37 5.86
CA GLY A 39 9.91 -12.31 5.40
C GLY A 39 9.53 -13.14 4.17
N PHE A 40 8.48 -12.76 3.43
CA PHE A 40 8.02 -13.48 2.23
C PHE A 40 8.81 -13.13 0.96
N PHE A 41 9.30 -11.89 0.85
CA PHE A 41 10.09 -11.41 -0.29
C PHE A 41 11.52 -11.08 0.12
N ASP A 42 12.49 -11.35 -0.75
CA ASP A 42 13.91 -11.02 -0.52
C ASP A 42 14.21 -9.51 -0.59
N ARG A 43 13.38 -8.76 -1.33
CA ARG A 43 13.47 -7.31 -1.51
C ARG A 43 12.08 -6.71 -1.69
N ASN A 44 11.97 -5.39 -1.61
CA ASN A 44 10.70 -4.69 -1.81
C ASN A 44 10.04 -5.10 -3.15
N PRO A 45 8.84 -5.71 -3.14
CA PRO A 45 8.17 -6.17 -4.36
C PRO A 45 7.71 -5.03 -5.28
N THR A 46 7.67 -3.78 -4.81
CA THR A 46 7.21 -2.63 -5.61
C THR A 46 8.35 -1.84 -6.27
N LEU A 47 9.60 -2.31 -6.16
CA LEU A 47 10.77 -1.56 -6.60
C LEU A 47 10.75 -1.24 -8.11
N ASP A 48 10.22 -2.15 -8.91
CA ASP A 48 10.24 -2.06 -10.38
C ASP A 48 8.89 -1.58 -10.94
N VAL A 49 8.01 -1.00 -10.10
CA VAL A 49 6.71 -0.47 -10.52
C VAL A 49 6.91 0.87 -11.22
N PRO A 50 6.47 1.04 -12.49
CA PRO A 50 6.56 2.31 -13.19
C PRO A 50 5.81 3.42 -12.44
N GLU A 51 6.32 4.64 -12.53
CA GLU A 51 5.67 5.81 -11.94
C GLU A 51 4.31 6.10 -12.61
N ASP A 52 3.42 6.75 -11.86
CA ASP A 52 2.13 7.21 -12.41
C ASP A 52 2.40 8.29 -13.46
N PRO A 53 1.93 8.14 -14.72
CA PRO A 53 2.13 9.13 -15.77
C PRO A 53 1.47 10.50 -15.50
N ASN A 54 0.63 10.61 -14.47
CA ASN A 54 0.04 11.88 -13.99
C ASN A 54 0.53 12.28 -12.59
N GLY A 55 1.47 11.52 -12.02
CA GLY A 55 2.13 11.85 -10.77
C GLY A 55 2.98 13.09 -10.95
N LYS A 56 2.94 14.02 -9.97
CA LYS A 56 3.91 15.12 -9.95
C LYS A 56 5.29 14.50 -9.69
N ASP A 57 6.21 14.64 -10.63
CA ASP A 57 7.58 14.19 -10.47
C ASP A 57 8.14 14.76 -9.15
N SER A 58 8.52 13.90 -8.21
CA SER A 58 9.29 14.31 -7.03
C SER A 58 10.77 14.61 -7.36
N SER A 59 11.11 14.69 -8.65
CA SER A 59 12.45 14.94 -9.17
C SER A 59 12.97 16.35 -8.87
N ASP A 60 12.09 17.28 -8.45
CA ASP A 60 12.50 18.63 -8.03
C ASP A 60 13.13 18.68 -6.61
N LEU A 61 13.22 17.56 -5.89
CA LEU A 61 13.73 17.51 -4.50
C LEU A 61 15.12 16.87 -4.31
N HIS A 62 15.83 16.49 -5.38
CA HIS A 62 17.25 16.14 -5.24
C HIS A 62 18.08 16.49 -6.47
N GLY A 63 18.76 17.63 -6.38
CA GLY A 63 19.88 17.95 -7.25
C GLY A 63 21.00 16.91 -7.14
N CYS A 64 21.69 16.74 -8.27
CA CYS A 64 22.98 16.09 -8.44
C CYS A 64 23.03 14.56 -8.31
N CYS A 65 22.61 13.85 -9.36
CA CYS A 65 23.38 12.72 -9.92
C CYS A 65 22.98 12.52 -11.39
N HIS A 66 23.92 12.77 -12.31
CA HIS A 66 23.75 12.56 -13.74
C HIS A 66 23.60 11.07 -14.07
N ALA A 67 22.63 10.73 -14.92
CA ALA A 67 22.73 9.59 -15.82
C ALA A 67 22.33 10.09 -17.22
N ALA A 68 23.34 10.42 -18.02
CA ALA A 68 23.16 10.70 -19.44
C ALA A 68 22.52 9.47 -20.09
N LYS A 69 21.29 9.60 -20.59
CA LYS A 69 20.74 8.66 -21.56
C LYS A 69 21.37 9.01 -22.90
N GLU A 70 22.39 8.26 -23.31
CA GLU A 70 22.81 8.30 -24.71
C GLU A 70 21.69 7.73 -25.59
N PRO A 71 21.30 8.41 -26.68
CA PRO A 71 20.37 7.84 -27.63
C PRO A 71 21.09 6.75 -28.43
N VAL A 72 20.65 5.51 -28.28
CA VAL A 72 20.99 4.43 -29.22
C VAL A 72 20.41 4.84 -30.57
N ALA A 73 21.28 5.18 -31.52
CA ALA A 73 20.94 5.27 -32.92
C ALA A 73 20.81 3.84 -33.47
N GLU A 74 19.61 3.44 -33.88
CA GLU A 74 19.40 2.25 -34.68
C GLU A 74 19.39 2.62 -36.18
N PRO A 75 19.92 1.78 -37.08
CA PRO A 75 19.66 1.89 -38.51
C PRO A 75 18.22 1.49 -38.88
#